data_AF-A0A8X6LNB2-F1
#
_entry.id   AF-A0A8X6LNB2-F1
#
_cell.length_a   1.000
_cell.length_b   1.000
_cell.length_c   1.000
_cell.angle_alpha   90.00
_cell.angle_beta   90.00
_cell.angle_gamma   90.00
#
_symmetry.space_group_name_H-M   'P 1'
#
loop_
_entity.id
_entity.type
_entity.pdbx_description
1 polymer ?
#
loop_
_entity_poly.entity_id
_entity_poly.type
_entity_poly.pdbx_seq_one_letter_code
_entity_poly.pdbx_strand_id
1 'polypeptide(L)'
;MKDLYFRLGCFYLMLNAYVNAINYEKCGSGKHILTVRKLSVSPEPIQLSGKDIRFSIDAELLQDIPAGARMIIKAWKVINIFGMKIFIAAPCISPLGCDIEHCKIFDGFPDDHCPFTRSGSKCGCPIKSQVFRAENIVTPLPSLDKVARWFASGSFWIEVKLVASNSEQLGCYAVSGAAVV
;
A
#
# COMPACT_ATOMS: atom_id res chain seq x y z
N MET A 1 -7.42 -46.46 -9.54
CA MET A 1 -8.23 -45.72 -8.55
C MET A 1 -7.39 -44.86 -7.62
N LYS A 2 -6.32 -45.37 -6.98
CA LYS A 2 -5.46 -44.59 -6.05
C LYS A 2 -4.84 -43.33 -6.67
N ASP A 3 -4.42 -43.38 -7.94
CA ASP A 3 -3.83 -42.22 -8.64
C ASP A 3 -4.82 -41.07 -8.90
N LEU A 4 -6.11 -41.38 -9.08
CA LEU A 4 -7.13 -40.36 -9.34
C LEU A 4 -7.43 -39.54 -8.08
N TYR A 5 -7.52 -40.21 -6.91
CA TYR A 5 -7.71 -39.55 -5.62
C TYR A 5 -6.48 -38.72 -5.21
N PHE A 6 -5.27 -39.18 -5.50
CA PHE A 6 -4.05 -38.42 -5.25
C PHE A 6 -3.98 -37.15 -6.12
N ARG A 7 -4.32 -37.25 -7.41
CA ARG A 7 -4.36 -36.10 -8.33
C ARG A 7 -5.45 -35.09 -7.93
N LEU A 8 -6.64 -35.55 -7.55
CA LEU A 8 -7.71 -34.69 -7.03
C LEU A 8 -7.31 -34.01 -5.70
N GLY A 9 -6.62 -34.72 -4.82
CA GLY A 9 -6.09 -34.18 -3.56
C GLY A 9 -5.03 -33.09 -3.79
N CYS A 10 -4.07 -33.32 -4.69
CA CYS A 10 -3.09 -32.30 -5.06
C CYS A 10 -3.74 -31.10 -5.76
N PHE A 11 -4.72 -31.30 -6.64
CA PHE A 11 -5.43 -30.21 -7.30
C PHE A 11 -6.23 -29.37 -6.28
N TYR A 12 -6.85 -30.01 -5.29
CA TYR A 12 -7.54 -29.33 -4.18
C TYR A 12 -6.58 -28.55 -3.27
N LEU A 13 -5.40 -29.11 -2.98
CA LEU A 13 -4.35 -28.41 -2.21
C LEU A 13 -3.78 -27.21 -2.98
N MET A 14 -3.60 -27.33 -4.30
CA MET A 14 -3.14 -26.23 -5.16
C MET A 14 -4.22 -25.15 -5.34
N LEU A 15 -5.51 -25.51 -5.31
CA LEU A 15 -6.63 -24.56 -5.30
C LEU A 15 -6.75 -23.80 -3.97
N ASN A 16 -6.23 -24.33 -2.87
CA ASN A 16 -6.25 -23.70 -1.55
C ASN A 16 -4.92 -23.03 -1.15
N ALA A 17 -3.88 -23.13 -1.99
CA ALA A 17 -2.67 -22.35 -1.84
C ALA A 17 -2.98 -20.88 -2.21
N TYR A 18 -3.67 -20.18 -1.31
CA TYR A 18 -3.84 -18.74 -1.39
C TYR A 18 -2.45 -18.11 -1.29
N VAL A 19 -1.92 -17.69 -2.43
CA VAL A 19 -0.77 -16.81 -2.48
C VAL A 19 -1.20 -15.49 -1.86
N ASN A 20 -0.81 -15.27 -0.60
CA ASN A 20 -1.06 -14.05 0.17
C ASN A 20 -0.06 -12.93 -0.18
N ALA A 21 0.39 -12.90 -1.44
CA ALA A 21 1.31 -11.89 -1.93
C ALA A 21 0.64 -10.52 -1.98
N ILE A 22 1.45 -9.46 -1.89
CA ILE A 22 0.95 -8.12 -2.16
C ILE A 22 0.57 -8.03 -3.63
N ASN A 23 -0.68 -7.62 -3.88
CA ASN A 23 -1.16 -7.25 -5.19
C ASN A 23 -1.54 -5.78 -5.20
N TYR A 24 -1.40 -5.13 -6.35
CA TYR A 24 -1.78 -3.74 -6.53
C TYR A 24 -2.31 -3.49 -7.94
N GLU A 25 -3.27 -2.58 -8.04
CA GLU A 25 -3.90 -2.21 -9.31
C GLU A 25 -4.30 -0.74 -9.32
N LYS A 26 -4.47 -0.17 -10.52
CA LYS A 26 -5.04 1.17 -10.66
C LYS A 26 -6.52 1.13 -10.31
N CYS A 27 -6.99 2.12 -9.58
CA CYS A 27 -8.41 2.27 -9.21
C CYS A 27 -8.99 3.61 -9.69
N GLY A 28 -10.30 3.79 -9.53
CA GLY A 28 -10.98 5.01 -9.96
C GLY A 28 -10.98 5.24 -11.48
N SER A 29 -11.66 6.28 -11.91
CA SER A 29 -11.86 6.60 -13.33
C SER A 29 -11.24 7.95 -13.75
N GLY A 30 -10.54 8.62 -12.83
CA GLY A 30 -9.91 9.92 -13.09
C GLY A 30 -8.54 9.81 -13.74
N LYS A 31 -7.78 10.90 -13.69
CA LYS A 31 -6.41 10.96 -14.22
C LYS A 31 -5.48 10.04 -13.41
N HIS A 32 -4.44 9.53 -14.07
CA HIS A 32 -3.36 8.76 -13.46
C HIS A 32 -2.00 9.31 -13.90
N ILE A 33 -1.44 10.21 -13.10
CA ILE A 33 -0.11 10.79 -13.33
C ILE A 33 1.01 9.95 -12.71
N LEU A 34 0.69 8.91 -11.95
CA LEU A 34 1.65 7.98 -11.35
C LEU A 34 1.49 6.59 -11.97
N THR A 35 2.59 6.01 -12.45
CA THR A 35 2.67 4.62 -12.93
C THR A 35 3.56 3.81 -12.02
N VAL A 36 3.01 2.78 -11.38
CA VAL A 36 3.78 1.84 -10.54
C VAL A 36 4.13 0.61 -11.38
N ARG A 37 5.42 0.42 -11.65
CA ARG A 37 5.96 -0.74 -12.38
C ARG A 37 6.25 -1.93 -11.47
N LYS A 38 6.75 -1.66 -10.26
CA LYS A 38 7.07 -2.66 -9.26
C LYS A 38 6.65 -2.14 -7.89
N LEU A 39 5.96 -2.98 -7.13
CA LEU A 39 5.75 -2.82 -5.70
C LEU A 39 5.87 -4.21 -5.07
N SER A 40 6.76 -4.34 -4.09
CA SER A 40 6.92 -5.59 -3.34
C SER A 40 7.15 -5.27 -1.88
N VAL A 41 6.53 -6.06 -0.99
CA VAL A 41 6.77 -5.99 0.45
C VAL A 41 7.24 -7.36 0.90
N SER A 42 8.17 -7.42 1.85
CA SER A 42 8.65 -8.66 2.43
C SER A 42 8.76 -8.51 3.95
N PRO A 43 8.43 -9.55 4.74
CA PRO A 43 7.92 -10.86 4.31
C PRO A 43 6.47 -10.81 3.79
N GLU A 44 6.09 -11.81 3.01
CA GLU A 44 4.70 -12.06 2.58
C GLU A 44 4.22 -13.41 3.14
N PRO A 45 3.10 -13.47 3.88
CA PRO A 45 2.33 -12.33 4.41
C PRO A 45 3.14 -11.48 5.39
N ILE A 46 2.72 -10.23 5.58
CA ILE A 46 3.39 -9.28 6.48
C ILE A 46 3.34 -9.81 7.92
N GLN A 47 4.48 -9.82 8.61
CA GLN A 47 4.59 -10.31 9.98
C GLN A 47 4.43 -9.15 10.98
N LEU A 48 3.29 -9.06 11.65
CA LEU A 48 2.96 -7.97 12.59
C LEU A 48 3.70 -8.06 13.94
N SER A 49 4.25 -9.24 14.25
CA SER A 49 5.20 -9.43 15.37
C SER A 49 6.66 -9.16 14.98
N GLY A 50 6.93 -8.98 13.69
CA GLY A 50 8.24 -8.62 13.17
C GLY A 50 8.66 -7.20 13.56
N LYS A 51 9.97 -6.94 13.52
CA LYS A 51 10.53 -5.60 13.78
C LYS A 51 10.56 -4.74 12.52
N ASP A 52 10.87 -5.35 11.37
CA ASP A 52 11.13 -4.64 10.13
C ASP A 52 10.35 -5.26 8.97
N ILE A 53 9.96 -4.40 8.03
CA ILE A 53 9.48 -4.79 6.71
C ILE A 53 10.46 -4.27 5.66
N ARG A 54 10.62 -5.03 4.58
CA ARG A 54 11.37 -4.60 3.40
C ARG A 54 10.40 -4.21 2.31
N PHE A 55 10.60 -3.06 1.69
CA PHE A 55 9.82 -2.68 0.52
C PHE A 55 10.73 -2.33 -0.67
N SER A 56 10.25 -2.64 -1.86
CA SER A 56 10.84 -2.14 -3.10
C SER A 56 9.75 -1.49 -3.95
N ILE A 57 10.08 -0.38 -4.59
CA ILE A 57 9.18 0.36 -5.47
C ILE A 57 9.94 0.83 -6.71
N ASP A 58 9.34 0.64 -7.87
CA ASP A 58 9.70 1.32 -9.12
C ASP A 58 8.45 2.00 -9.64
N ALA A 59 8.44 3.32 -9.59
CA ALA A 59 7.31 4.14 -10.00
C ALA A 59 7.78 5.34 -10.82
N GLU A 60 6.91 5.85 -11.66
CA GLU A 60 7.15 7.01 -12.49
C GLU A 60 6.01 8.01 -12.36
N LEU A 61 6.36 9.22 -11.97
CA LEU A 61 5.46 10.35 -11.92
C LEU A 61 5.59 11.14 -13.23
N LEU A 62 4.55 11.08 -14.04
CA LEU A 62 4.48 11.61 -15.40
C LEU A 62 4.21 13.12 -15.43
N GLN A 63 3.66 13.68 -14.36
CA GLN A 63 3.34 15.11 -14.24
C GLN A 63 3.60 15.56 -12.81
N ASP A 64 3.90 16.85 -12.64
CA ASP A 64 4.11 17.43 -11.32
C ASP A 64 2.87 17.25 -10.43
N ILE A 65 3.09 16.97 -9.15
CA ILE A 65 2.04 17.01 -8.14
C ILE A 65 1.94 18.46 -7.65
N PRO A 66 0.80 19.14 -7.88
CA PRO A 66 0.66 20.53 -7.51
C PRO A 66 0.59 20.69 -5.99
N ALA A 67 1.03 21.85 -5.48
CA ALA A 67 0.86 22.22 -4.09
C ALA A 67 -0.63 22.17 -3.68
N GLY A 68 -0.91 21.77 -2.45
CA GLY A 68 -2.27 21.57 -1.95
C GLY A 68 -2.95 20.27 -2.39
N ALA A 69 -2.30 19.43 -3.22
CA ALA A 69 -2.79 18.09 -3.48
C ALA A 69 -2.87 17.26 -2.19
N ARG A 70 -3.87 16.38 -2.10
CA ARG A 70 -4.18 15.57 -0.91
C ARG A 70 -4.12 14.09 -1.24
N MET A 71 -3.63 13.32 -0.28
CA MET A 71 -3.61 11.87 -0.28
C MET A 71 -4.72 11.36 0.63
N ILE A 72 -5.69 10.67 0.03
CA ILE A 72 -6.84 10.07 0.71
C ILE A 72 -6.60 8.56 0.75
N ILE A 73 -6.52 8.01 1.96
CA ILE A 73 -6.29 6.59 2.23
C ILE A 73 -7.56 6.00 2.80
N LYS A 74 -8.03 4.91 2.22
CA LYS A 74 -9.12 4.10 2.79
C LYS A 74 -8.61 2.68 2.95
N ALA A 75 -8.83 2.09 4.11
CA ALA A 75 -8.39 0.73 4.39
C ALA A 75 -9.58 -0.11 4.86
N TRP A 76 -9.57 -1.39 4.50
CA TRP A 76 -10.57 -2.37 4.89
C TRP A 76 -9.91 -3.66 5.30
N LYS A 77 -10.39 -4.24 6.40
CA LYS A 77 -10.17 -5.66 6.71
C LYS A 77 -11.13 -6.49 5.86
N VAL A 78 -10.61 -7.50 5.18
CA VAL A 78 -11.40 -8.41 4.36
C VAL A 78 -11.56 -9.72 5.10
N ILE A 79 -12.81 -10.09 5.38
CA ILE A 79 -13.14 -11.39 5.97
C ILE A 79 -13.99 -12.20 4.99
N ASN A 80 -13.79 -13.51 4.98
CA ASN A 80 -14.57 -14.42 4.17
C ASN A 80 -15.59 -15.13 5.06
N ILE A 81 -16.88 -14.89 4.81
CA ILE A 81 -17.98 -15.55 5.51
C ILE A 81 -18.82 -16.28 4.47
N PHE A 82 -18.91 -17.61 4.58
CA PHE A 82 -19.66 -18.48 3.65
C PHE A 82 -19.31 -18.26 2.16
N GLY A 83 -18.04 -17.97 1.84
CA GLY A 83 -17.58 -17.73 0.47
C GLY A 83 -17.78 -16.30 -0.01
N MET A 84 -18.41 -15.43 0.77
CA MET A 84 -18.59 -14.01 0.46
C MET A 84 -17.51 -13.16 1.14
N LYS A 85 -16.89 -12.25 0.38
CA LYS A 85 -15.95 -11.26 0.92
C LYS A 85 -16.72 -10.11 1.55
N ILE A 86 -16.51 -9.88 2.84
CA ILE A 86 -17.04 -8.74 3.59
C ILE A 86 -15.89 -7.78 3.89
N PHE A 87 -16.11 -6.49 3.60
CA PHE A 87 -15.13 -5.43 3.78
C PHE A 87 -15.52 -4.59 5.00
N ILE A 88 -14.71 -4.65 6.06
CA ILE A 88 -14.89 -3.86 7.27
C ILE A 88 -13.96 -2.66 7.18
N ALA A 89 -14.53 -1.46 7.03
CA ALA A 89 -13.75 -0.23 6.95
C ALA A 89 -12.94 -0.01 8.24
N ALA A 90 -11.66 0.25 8.09
CA ALA A 90 -10.80 0.64 9.20
C ALA A 90 -11.05 2.12 9.53
N PRO A 91 -11.15 2.47 10.82
CA PRO A 91 -11.24 3.86 11.23
C PRO A 91 -9.89 4.58 10.98
N CYS A 92 -9.93 5.89 10.86
CA CYS A 92 -8.74 6.73 10.73
C CYS A 92 -8.12 6.94 12.11
N ILE A 93 -7.15 6.08 12.48
CA ILE A 93 -6.52 6.07 13.82
C ILE A 93 -5.19 6.88 13.84
N SER A 94 -4.74 7.40 12.69
CA SER A 94 -3.50 8.17 12.58
C SER A 94 -3.67 9.64 13.00
N PRO A 95 -2.69 10.27 13.69
CA PRO A 95 -2.71 11.71 14.00
C PRO A 95 -2.73 12.59 12.74
N LEU A 96 -2.27 12.08 11.60
CA LEU A 96 -2.32 12.78 10.32
C LEU A 96 -3.70 12.65 9.63
N GLY A 97 -4.58 11.77 10.12
CA GLY A 97 -5.84 11.43 9.46
C GLY A 97 -5.65 10.53 8.24
N CYS A 98 -6.75 10.11 7.63
CA CYS A 98 -6.76 9.39 6.36
C CYS A 98 -6.71 10.32 5.14
N ASP A 99 -6.77 11.62 5.36
CA ASP A 99 -6.80 12.63 4.32
C ASP A 99 -5.75 13.70 4.65
N ILE A 100 -4.61 13.56 4.00
CA ILE A 100 -3.37 14.27 4.33
C ILE A 100 -2.98 15.11 3.14
N GLU A 101 -2.72 16.40 3.35
CA GLU A 101 -2.08 17.21 2.32
C GLU A 101 -0.67 16.65 2.05
N HIS A 102 -0.37 16.31 0.80
CA HIS A 102 0.84 15.54 0.48
C HIS A 102 2.14 16.24 0.90
N CYS A 103 2.14 17.57 0.97
CA CYS A 103 3.29 18.36 1.44
C CYS A 103 3.63 18.11 2.90
N LYS A 104 2.60 17.90 3.74
CA LYS A 104 2.77 17.66 5.18
C LYS A 104 3.45 16.33 5.48
N ILE A 105 3.51 15.42 4.51
CA ILE A 105 4.27 14.17 4.62
C ILE A 105 5.78 14.49 4.71
N PHE A 106 6.24 15.58 4.11
CA PHE A 106 7.64 15.99 4.07
C PHE A 106 8.07 16.86 5.25
N ASP A 107 7.14 17.45 6.00
CA ASP A 107 7.45 18.35 7.14
C ASP A 107 8.31 17.67 8.22
N GLY A 108 8.31 16.33 8.29
CA GLY A 108 9.12 15.53 9.22
C GLY A 108 10.48 15.11 8.69
N PHE A 109 10.83 15.41 7.42
CA PHE A 109 12.07 14.97 6.80
C PHE A 109 13.04 16.15 6.63
N PRO A 110 14.31 16.03 7.07
CA PRO A 110 15.33 17.03 6.77
C PRO A 110 15.50 17.20 5.25
N ASP A 111 15.81 18.42 4.79
CA ASP A 111 16.08 18.72 3.38
C ASP A 111 17.15 17.80 2.77
N ASP A 112 18.11 17.39 3.59
CA ASP A 112 19.25 16.53 3.29
C ASP A 112 18.94 15.01 3.36
N HIS A 113 17.77 14.62 3.90
CA HIS A 113 17.33 13.23 4.05
C HIS A 113 15.92 13.01 3.49
N CYS A 114 15.60 13.71 2.41
CA CYS A 114 14.30 13.58 1.76
C CYS A 114 14.21 12.24 1.02
N PRO A 115 13.32 11.32 1.43
CA PRO A 115 13.07 10.13 0.64
C PRO A 115 12.48 10.59 -0.70
N PHE A 116 12.93 9.95 -1.78
CA PHE A 116 12.35 10.09 -3.12
C PHE A 116 12.76 11.35 -3.92
N THR A 117 13.52 12.30 -3.38
CA THR A 117 14.12 13.37 -4.21
C THR A 117 15.54 13.03 -4.63
N ARG A 118 16.00 13.63 -5.73
CA ARG A 118 17.41 13.51 -6.13
C ARG A 118 18.28 14.23 -5.08
N SER A 119 19.39 13.61 -4.68
CA SER A 119 20.34 14.19 -3.71
C SER A 119 20.60 15.67 -4.00
N GLY A 120 20.28 16.56 -3.05
CA GLY A 120 20.42 18.02 -3.18
C GLY A 120 19.15 18.81 -3.52
N SER A 121 17.98 18.16 -3.60
CA SER A 121 16.69 18.85 -3.77
C SER A 121 16.07 19.18 -2.41
N LYS A 122 15.50 20.37 -2.24
CA LYS A 122 14.70 20.69 -1.03
C LYS A 122 13.56 19.69 -0.87
N CYS A 123 13.34 19.23 0.36
CA CYS A 123 12.25 18.34 0.67
C CYS A 123 10.97 19.17 0.72
N GLY A 124 10.10 19.02 -0.27
CA GLY A 124 8.88 19.81 -0.30
C GLY A 124 8.14 19.79 -1.62
N CYS A 125 7.09 20.59 -1.65
CA CYS A 125 6.21 20.73 -2.78
C CYS A 125 6.64 21.89 -3.70
N PRO A 126 6.33 21.83 -5.00
CA PRO A 126 5.67 20.73 -5.71
C PRO A 126 6.62 19.56 -6.01
N ILE A 127 6.11 18.33 -6.01
CA ILE A 127 6.88 17.16 -6.45
C ILE A 127 6.96 17.17 -7.97
N LYS A 128 8.17 17.27 -8.51
CA LYS A 128 8.41 17.27 -9.95
C LYS A 128 8.26 15.88 -10.55
N SER A 129 7.82 15.84 -11.80
CA SER A 129 7.83 14.60 -12.61
C SER A 129 9.21 13.95 -12.57
N GLN A 130 9.26 12.69 -12.14
CA GLN A 130 10.50 11.93 -11.98
C GLN A 130 10.23 10.43 -11.82
N VAL A 131 11.31 9.65 -11.93
CA VAL A 131 11.31 8.22 -11.66
C VAL A 131 11.76 7.96 -10.22
N PHE A 132 10.97 7.22 -9.48
CA PHE A 132 11.23 6.79 -8.12
C PHE A 132 11.64 5.32 -8.12
N ARG A 133 12.86 5.04 -7.68
CA ARG A 133 13.36 3.67 -7.52
C ARG A 133 13.96 3.50 -6.13
N ALA A 134 13.45 2.53 -5.42
CA ALA A 134 14.01 2.10 -4.15
C ALA A 134 13.91 0.58 -4.09
N GLU A 135 15.01 -0.08 -3.70
CA GLU A 135 15.06 -1.55 -3.60
C GLU A 135 15.46 -1.95 -2.19
N ASN A 136 14.75 -2.94 -1.65
CA ASN A 136 15.03 -3.56 -0.35
C ASN A 136 15.20 -2.57 0.80
N ILE A 137 14.42 -1.47 0.78
CA ILE A 137 14.44 -0.50 1.88
C ILE A 137 13.85 -1.16 3.10
N VAL A 138 14.63 -1.19 4.18
CA VAL A 138 14.22 -1.70 5.49
C VAL A 138 13.55 -0.56 6.24
N THR A 139 12.31 -0.76 6.69
CA THR A 139 11.60 0.20 7.53
C THR A 139 11.02 -0.50 8.76
N PRO A 140 11.14 0.11 9.95
CA PRO A 140 10.59 -0.48 11.17
C PRO A 140 9.07 -0.54 11.08
N LEU A 141 8.49 -1.66 11.48
CA LEU A 141 7.05 -1.80 11.59
C LEU A 141 6.57 -0.97 12.80
N PRO A 142 5.57 -0.09 12.63
CA PRO A 142 5.07 0.71 13.74
C PRO A 142 4.45 -0.18 14.83
N SER A 143 4.58 0.24 16.09
CA SER A 143 3.93 -0.43 17.20
C SER A 143 2.41 -0.23 17.11
N LEU A 144 1.68 -1.32 16.91
CA LEU A 144 0.23 -1.31 16.85
C LEU A 144 -0.36 -1.68 18.22
N ASP A 145 -1.36 -0.93 18.66
CA ASP A 145 -2.21 -1.34 19.77
C ASP A 145 -3.06 -2.56 19.41
N LYS A 146 -3.87 -3.06 20.35
CA LYS A 146 -4.69 -4.27 20.12
C LYS A 146 -5.73 -4.09 19.00
N VAL A 147 -6.32 -2.90 18.89
CA VAL A 147 -7.39 -2.61 17.91
C VAL A 147 -6.77 -2.49 16.52
N ALA A 148 -5.70 -1.71 16.39
CA ALA A 148 -4.96 -1.54 15.16
C ALA A 148 -4.37 -2.88 14.67
N ARG A 149 -3.83 -3.71 15.57
CA ARG A 149 -3.34 -5.06 15.22
C ARG A 149 -4.46 -5.98 14.74
N TRP A 150 -5.65 -5.90 15.34
CA TRP A 150 -6.80 -6.67 14.87
C TRP A 150 -7.23 -6.26 13.46
N PHE A 151 -7.29 -4.96 13.17
CA PHE A 151 -7.61 -4.45 11.83
C PHE A 151 -6.53 -4.81 10.80
N ALA A 152 -5.26 -4.73 11.17
CA ALA A 152 -4.14 -5.03 10.28
C ALA A 152 -3.98 -6.53 9.96
N SER A 153 -4.37 -7.42 10.87
CA SER A 153 -4.24 -8.87 10.67
C SER A 153 -5.22 -9.44 9.65
N GLY A 154 -4.91 -10.60 9.07
CA GLY A 154 -5.70 -11.24 8.02
C GLY A 154 -5.57 -10.54 6.67
N SER A 155 -6.54 -10.77 5.78
CA SER A 155 -6.58 -10.13 4.47
C SER A 155 -7.00 -8.66 4.59
N PHE A 156 -6.38 -7.80 3.79
CA PHE A 156 -6.69 -6.37 3.74
C PHE A 156 -6.85 -5.87 2.31
N TRP A 157 -7.52 -4.72 2.19
CA TRP A 157 -7.65 -3.93 0.97
C TRP A 157 -7.41 -2.47 1.34
N ILE A 158 -6.57 -1.76 0.60
CA ILE A 158 -6.23 -0.36 0.85
C ILE A 158 -6.34 0.40 -0.46
N GLU A 159 -7.10 1.48 -0.49
CA GLU A 159 -7.17 2.42 -1.60
C GLU A 159 -6.39 3.68 -1.21
N VAL A 160 -5.43 4.08 -2.05
CA VAL A 160 -4.69 5.33 -1.92
C VAL A 160 -4.98 6.20 -3.12
N LYS A 161 -5.62 7.34 -2.88
CA LYS A 161 -6.03 8.29 -3.91
C LYS A 161 -5.28 9.60 -3.75
N LEU A 162 -4.69 10.09 -4.83
CA LEU A 162 -4.11 11.42 -4.90
C LEU A 162 -5.09 12.33 -5.63
N VAL A 163 -5.46 13.44 -4.99
CA VAL A 163 -6.38 14.45 -5.55
C VAL A 163 -5.73 15.82 -5.55
N ALA A 164 -5.95 16.62 -6.58
CA ALA A 164 -5.56 18.02 -6.61
C ALA A 164 -6.47 18.87 -5.70
N SER A 165 -6.08 20.12 -5.46
CA SER A 165 -6.86 21.07 -4.63
C SER A 165 -8.27 21.33 -5.17
N ASN A 166 -8.49 21.14 -6.47
CA ASN A 166 -9.80 21.23 -7.14
C ASN A 166 -10.61 19.91 -7.06
N SER A 167 -10.18 18.94 -6.25
CA SER A 167 -10.76 17.58 -6.15
C SER A 167 -10.61 16.69 -7.39
N GLU A 168 -9.85 17.11 -8.40
CA GLU A 168 -9.53 16.25 -9.54
C GLU A 168 -8.64 15.09 -9.07
N GLN A 169 -9.02 13.86 -9.40
CA GLN A 169 -8.15 12.70 -9.15
C GLN A 169 -6.92 12.80 -10.03
N LEU A 170 -5.74 12.78 -9.41
CA LEU A 170 -4.43 12.72 -10.06
C LEU A 170 -3.91 11.29 -10.16
N GLY A 171 -4.31 10.41 -9.24
CA GLY A 171 -3.98 9.00 -9.29
C GLY A 171 -4.73 8.19 -8.22
N CYS A 172 -4.81 6.89 -8.41
CA CYS A 172 -5.43 5.97 -7.46
C CYS A 172 -4.82 4.58 -7.63
N TYR A 173 -4.39 3.97 -6.52
CA TYR A 173 -3.98 2.58 -6.47
C TYR A 173 -4.70 1.85 -5.34
N ALA A 174 -5.20 0.66 -5.66
CA ALA A 174 -5.68 -0.29 -4.67
C ALA A 174 -4.59 -1.32 -4.40
N VAL A 175 -4.37 -1.66 -3.14
CA VAL A 175 -3.37 -2.62 -2.66
C VAL A 175 -4.09 -3.65 -1.80
N SER A 176 -3.83 -4.92 -2.06
CA SER A 176 -4.40 -6.03 -1.29
C SER A 176 -3.31 -7.02 -0.89
N GLY A 177 -3.49 -7.69 0.23
CA GLY A 177 -2.56 -8.71 0.70
C GLY A 177 -3.04 -9.29 2.01
N ALA A 178 -2.12 -9.89 2.77
CA ALA A 178 -2.41 -10.35 4.11
C ALA A 178 -1.28 -10.03 5.10
N ALA A 179 -1.65 -9.90 6.37
CA ALA A 179 -0.72 -9.84 7.48
C ALA A 179 -1.08 -10.86 8.56
N VAL A 180 -0.09 -11.37 9.27
CA VAL A 180 -0.24 -12.37 10.33
C VAL A 180 0.43 -11.85 11.61
N VAL A 181 -0.05 -12.31 12.76
CA VAL A 181 0.48 -11.91 14.08
C VAL A 181 1.50 -12.94 14.54
#